data_AF-A0A7L4R8T5-F1
#
_entry.id   AF-A0A7L4R8T5-F1
#
_cell.length_a   1.000
_cell.length_b   1.000
_cell.length_c   1.000
_cell.angle_alpha   90.00
_cell.angle_beta   90.00
_cell.angle_gamma   90.00
#
_symmetry.space_group_name_H-M   'P 1'
#
loop_
_entity.id
_entity.type
_entity.pdbx_description
1 polymer ?
#
loop_
_entity_poly.entity_id
_entity_poly.type
_entity_poly.pdbx_seq_one_letter_code
_entity_poly.pdbx_strand_id
1 'polypeptide(L)'
;MVEKKKEEKIVITPELRKTWIRVRSAWGMSFEAFNSTVSMLDKKHAEGLYDLVRHSLFKDNYAEILRGNPELREVLKNEEDRLCMHDIYEILSWKLGKSEPLPKEIRAREAMKGPIGRASPELRF
;
A
#
# COMPACT_ATOMS: atom_id res chain seq x y z
N MET A 1 -19.84 23.68 7.37
CA MET A 1 -20.28 22.77 6.31
C MET A 1 -19.27 21.63 6.27
N VAL A 2 -19.64 20.44 6.75
CA VAL A 2 -18.76 19.27 6.65
C VAL A 2 -18.99 18.72 5.25
N GLU A 3 -18.10 19.05 4.31
CA GLU A 3 -18.07 18.40 3.01
C GLU A 3 -17.96 16.90 3.26
N LYS A 4 -19.08 16.19 3.04
CA LYS A 4 -19.09 14.73 2.97
C LYS A 4 -18.14 14.38 1.82
N LYS A 5 -16.87 14.09 2.14
CA LYS A 5 -15.94 13.46 1.21
C LYS A 5 -16.70 12.30 0.58
N LYS A 6 -16.99 12.42 -0.73
CA LYS A 6 -17.54 11.30 -1.52
C LYS A 6 -16.71 10.09 -1.13
N GLU A 7 -17.35 9.07 -0.58
CA GLU A 7 -16.67 7.80 -0.35
C GLU A 7 -16.17 7.33 -1.72
N GLU A 8 -14.86 7.46 -1.94
CA GLU A 8 -14.18 6.85 -3.07
C GLU A 8 -14.41 5.34 -2.95
N LYS A 9 -15.41 4.85 -3.66
CA LYS A 9 -15.71 3.43 -3.74
C LYS A 9 -14.71 2.83 -4.70
N ILE A 10 -13.74 2.10 -4.16
CA ILE A 10 -12.78 1.37 -4.98
C ILE A 10 -13.47 0.15 -5.53
N VAL A 11 -13.48 0.04 -6.86
CA VAL A 11 -14.00 -1.13 -7.54
C VAL A 11 -12.84 -2.08 -7.81
N ILE A 12 -12.82 -3.22 -7.12
CA ILE A 12 -11.83 -4.26 -7.38
C ILE A 12 -12.26 -5.06 -8.60
N THR A 13 -11.61 -4.80 -9.73
CA THR A 13 -11.84 -5.59 -10.95
C THR A 13 -11.03 -6.89 -10.90
N PRO A 14 -11.40 -7.91 -11.68
CA PRO A 14 -10.61 -9.15 -11.80
C PRO A 14 -9.15 -8.91 -12.22
N GLU A 15 -8.92 -7.89 -13.04
CA GLU A 15 -7.59 -7.48 -13.49
C GLU A 15 -6.77 -6.88 -12.34
N LEU A 16 -7.39 -6.02 -11.52
CA LEU A 16 -6.73 -5.46 -10.34
C LEU A 16 -6.38 -6.56 -9.32
N ARG A 17 -7.27 -7.53 -9.13
CA ARG A 17 -7.01 -8.71 -8.30
C ARG A 17 -5.83 -9.53 -8.82
N LYS A 18 -5.75 -9.80 -10.12
CA LYS A 18 -4.61 -10.49 -10.74
C LYS A 18 -3.31 -9.72 -10.54
N THR A 19 -3.36 -8.40 -10.70
CA THR A 19 -2.22 -7.51 -10.47
C THR A 19 -1.75 -7.58 -9.02
N TRP A 20 -2.66 -7.49 -8.04
CA TRP A 20 -2.31 -7.66 -6.63
C TRP A 20 -1.64 -9.01 -6.37
N ILE A 21 -2.22 -10.12 -6.83
CA ILE A 21 -1.65 -11.46 -6.61
C ILE A 21 -0.24 -11.53 -7.20
N ARG A 22 -0.04 -11.02 -8.42
CA ARG A 22 1.28 -11.00 -9.06
C ARG A 22 2.30 -10.21 -8.25
N VAL A 23 1.93 -9.00 -7.81
CA VAL A 23 2.81 -8.13 -7.02
C VAL A 23 3.11 -8.75 -5.65
N ARG A 24 2.10 -9.30 -4.98
CA ARG A 24 2.24 -9.95 -3.67
C ARG A 24 3.11 -11.20 -3.72
N SER A 25 2.96 -12.01 -4.76
CA SER A 25 3.82 -13.17 -5.00
C SER A 25 5.27 -12.73 -5.22
N ALA A 26 5.50 -11.68 -6.01
CA ALA A 26 6.83 -11.14 -6.24
C ALA A 26 7.45 -10.58 -4.94
N TRP A 27 6.66 -9.89 -4.12
CA TRP A 27 7.05 -9.42 -2.78
C TRP A 27 7.49 -10.57 -1.85
N GLY A 28 6.77 -11.69 -1.88
CA GLY A 28 7.14 -12.88 -1.11
C GLY A 28 8.39 -13.62 -1.63
N MET A 29 8.80 -13.39 -2.88
CA MET A 29 9.99 -14.01 -3.48
C MET A 29 11.27 -13.22 -3.19
N SER A 30 11.30 -11.95 -3.58
CA SER A 30 12.46 -11.07 -3.35
C SER A 30 12.11 -9.60 -3.61
N PHE A 31 12.90 -8.71 -3.02
CA PHE A 31 12.77 -7.27 -3.26
C PHE A 31 13.00 -6.87 -4.74
N GLU A 32 13.91 -7.54 -5.45
CA GLU A 32 14.17 -7.30 -6.87
C GLU A 32 12.97 -7.72 -7.75
N ALA A 33 12.41 -8.91 -7.49
CA ALA A 33 11.23 -9.40 -8.22
C ALA A 33 10.03 -8.47 -8.01
N PHE A 34 9.86 -8.00 -6.77
CA PHE A 34 8.82 -7.03 -6.41
C PHE A 34 8.98 -5.70 -7.15
N ASN A 35 10.16 -5.06 -7.06
CA ASN A 35 10.43 -3.80 -7.75
C ASN A 35 10.25 -3.90 -9.25
N SER A 36 10.77 -4.97 -9.87
CA SER A 36 10.60 -5.23 -11.29
C SER A 36 9.11 -5.33 -11.65
N THR A 37 8.35 -6.11 -10.88
CA THR A 37 6.91 -6.30 -11.12
C THR A 37 6.11 -5.01 -11.00
N VAL A 38 6.35 -4.20 -9.95
CA VAL A 38 5.67 -2.91 -9.74
C VAL A 38 6.07 -1.89 -10.83
N SER A 39 7.34 -1.91 -11.25
CA SER A 39 7.86 -1.05 -12.31
C SER A 39 7.24 -1.37 -13.68
N MET A 40 6.95 -2.65 -13.96
CA MET A 40 6.32 -3.09 -15.21
C MET A 40 4.80 -2.82 -15.28
N LEU A 41 4.16 -2.38 -14.20
CA LEU A 41 2.74 -2.02 -14.24
C LEU A 41 2.53 -0.80 -15.14
N ASP A 42 1.62 -0.89 -16.11
CA ASP A 42 1.13 0.27 -16.84
C ASP A 42 0.39 1.23 -15.90
N LYS A 43 0.19 2.46 -16.38
CA LYS A 43 -0.36 3.55 -15.58
C LYS A 43 -1.72 3.20 -14.96
N LYS A 44 -2.61 2.54 -15.70
CA LYS A 44 -3.96 2.20 -15.21
C LYS A 44 -3.89 1.21 -14.05
N HIS A 45 -3.07 0.16 -14.17
CA HIS A 45 -2.90 -0.81 -13.10
C HIS A 45 -2.13 -0.24 -11.91
N ALA A 46 -1.14 0.63 -12.15
CA ALA A 46 -0.42 1.33 -11.10
C ALA A 46 -1.34 2.26 -10.30
N GLU A 47 -2.18 3.06 -10.97
CA GLU A 47 -3.15 3.95 -10.31
C GLU A 47 -4.19 3.15 -9.52
N GLY A 48 -4.78 2.12 -10.12
CA GLY A 48 -5.77 1.28 -9.44
C GLY A 48 -5.18 0.55 -8.21
N LEU A 49 -3.93 0.09 -8.30
CA LEU A 49 -3.25 -0.55 -7.18
C LEU A 49 -2.88 0.47 -6.09
N TYR A 50 -2.43 1.67 -6.49
CA TYR A 50 -2.15 2.77 -5.56
C TYR A 50 -3.41 3.18 -4.78
N ASP A 51 -4.53 3.41 -5.47
CA ASP A 51 -5.78 3.84 -4.83
C ASP A 51 -6.29 2.75 -3.87
N LEU A 52 -6.17 1.48 -4.26
CA LEU A 52 -6.47 0.32 -3.41
C LEU A 52 -5.69 0.34 -2.09
N VAL A 53 -4.36 0.43 -2.17
CA VAL A 53 -3.50 0.39 -0.97
C VAL A 53 -3.63 1.66 -0.15
N ARG A 54 -3.73 2.83 -0.80
CA ARG A 54 -3.96 4.11 -0.11
C ARG A 54 -5.24 4.07 0.69
N HIS A 55 -6.35 3.66 0.09
CA HIS A 55 -7.61 3.59 0.83
C HIS A 55 -7.55 2.58 1.97
N SER A 56 -6.90 1.43 1.73
CA SER A 56 -6.71 0.38 2.73
C SER A 56 -5.82 0.80 3.91
N LEU A 57 -4.86 1.70 3.67
CA LEU A 57 -3.92 2.21 4.69
C LEU A 57 -4.44 3.47 5.40
N PHE A 58 -5.15 4.37 4.72
CA PHE A 58 -5.50 5.71 5.24
C PHE A 58 -6.80 5.81 6.03
N LYS A 59 -7.66 4.80 6.01
CA LYS A 59 -8.81 4.75 6.93
C LYS A 59 -8.37 3.96 8.18
N ASP A 60 -8.22 4.65 9.31
CA ASP A 60 -7.64 4.20 10.59
C ASP A 60 -8.26 2.94 11.26
N ASN A 61 -9.04 2.14 10.54
CA ASN A 61 -9.46 0.81 10.96
C ASN A 61 -9.55 -0.13 9.75
N TYR A 62 -8.42 -0.77 9.43
CA TYR A 62 -8.32 -1.80 8.39
C TYR A 62 -9.47 -2.83 8.41
N ALA A 63 -9.93 -3.22 9.61
CA ALA A 63 -11.05 -4.16 9.77
C ALA A 63 -12.42 -3.53 9.42
N GLU A 64 -12.59 -2.22 9.53
CA GLU A 64 -13.78 -1.51 9.03
C GLU A 64 -13.77 -1.38 7.51
N ILE A 65 -12.59 -1.17 6.91
CA ILE A 65 -12.45 -1.14 5.45
C ILE A 65 -12.80 -2.52 4.86
N LEU A 66 -12.28 -3.60 5.44
CA LEU A 66 -12.62 -4.97 5.06
C LEU A 66 -14.10 -5.31 5.32
N ARG A 67 -14.78 -4.59 6.23
CA ARG A 67 -16.24 -4.70 6.42
C ARG A 67 -17.01 -3.94 5.34
N GLY A 68 -16.56 -2.75 4.96
CA GLY A 68 -17.19 -1.92 3.92
C GLY A 68 -16.94 -2.42 2.50
N ASN A 69 -15.84 -3.15 2.28
CA ASN A 69 -15.43 -3.68 0.99
C ASN A 69 -15.02 -5.16 1.17
N PRO A 70 -16.00 -6.08 1.32
CA PRO A 70 -15.73 -7.50 1.56
C PRO A 70 -14.85 -8.15 0.48
N GLU A 71 -14.89 -7.64 -0.75
CA GLU A 71 -14.02 -8.03 -1.86
C GLU A 71 -12.51 -7.86 -1.55
N LEU A 72 -12.15 -6.92 -0.67
CA LEU A 72 -10.77 -6.76 -0.21
C LEU A 72 -10.31 -7.94 0.64
N ARG A 73 -11.20 -8.67 1.31
CA ARG A 73 -10.82 -9.83 2.13
C ARG A 73 -10.23 -10.98 1.32
N GLU A 74 -10.59 -11.06 0.04
CA GLU A 74 -9.99 -12.05 -0.87
C GLU A 74 -8.54 -11.71 -1.24
N VAL A 75 -8.20 -10.42 -1.13
CA VAL A 75 -6.95 -9.82 -1.59
C VAL A 75 -6.01 -9.60 -0.39
N LEU A 76 -6.56 -9.16 0.73
CA LEU A 76 -5.88 -8.76 1.94
C LEU A 76 -6.26 -9.72 3.07
N LYS A 77 -5.48 -10.80 3.19
CA LYS A 77 -5.77 -11.97 4.03
C LYS A 77 -5.07 -11.93 5.37
N ASN A 78 -3.93 -11.25 5.50
CA ASN A 78 -3.10 -11.30 6.71
C ASN A 78 -2.31 -10.00 7.00
N GLU A 79 -1.57 -9.98 8.11
CA GLU A 79 -0.72 -8.82 8.48
C GLU A 79 0.47 -8.62 7.54
N GLU A 80 0.96 -9.67 6.86
CA GLU A 80 2.04 -9.52 5.87
C GLU A 80 1.55 -8.76 4.63
N ASP A 81 0.28 -8.94 4.25
CA ASP A 81 -0.33 -8.16 3.17
C ASP A 81 -0.32 -6.67 3.51
N ARG A 82 -0.41 -6.30 4.79
CA ARG A 82 -0.29 -4.90 5.25
C ARG A 82 1.11 -4.33 5.03
N LEU A 83 2.16 -5.14 5.21
CA LEU A 83 3.53 -4.74 4.91
C LEU A 83 3.72 -4.60 3.39
N CYS A 84 3.23 -5.57 2.61
CA CYS A 84 3.24 -5.49 1.16
C CYS A 84 2.50 -4.24 0.65
N MET A 85 1.33 -3.91 1.20
CA MET A 85 0.58 -2.69 0.87
C MET A 85 1.38 -1.43 1.13
N HIS A 86 2.16 -1.39 2.21
CA HIS A 86 3.02 -0.26 2.54
C HIS A 86 4.10 -0.07 1.48
N ASP A 87 4.82 -1.13 1.13
CA ASP A 87 5.89 -1.06 0.13
C ASP A 87 5.33 -0.71 -1.26
N ILE A 88 4.16 -1.25 -1.61
CA ILE A 88 3.44 -0.89 -2.84
C ILE A 88 3.08 0.60 -2.80
N TYR A 89 2.56 1.08 -1.67
CA TYR A 89 2.19 2.48 -1.52
C TYR A 89 3.40 3.40 -1.71
N GLU A 90 4.53 3.12 -1.05
CA GLU A 90 5.74 3.93 -1.19
C GLU A 90 6.21 3.96 -2.65
N ILE A 91 6.43 2.80 -3.27
CA ILE A 91 6.96 2.73 -4.63
C ILE A 91 6.01 3.42 -5.63
N LEU A 92 4.71 3.17 -5.52
CA LEU A 92 3.74 3.78 -6.42
C LEU A 92 3.54 5.27 -6.16
N SER A 93 3.68 5.74 -4.92
CA SER A 93 3.69 7.18 -4.59
C SER A 93 4.80 7.90 -5.35
N TRP A 94 6.01 7.33 -5.35
CA TRP A 94 7.15 7.84 -6.11
C TRP A 94 6.90 7.75 -7.62
N LYS A 95 6.48 6.58 -8.13
CA LYS A 95 6.25 6.33 -9.56
C LYS A 95 5.16 7.23 -10.16
N LEU A 96 4.09 7.48 -9.42
CA LEU A 96 2.95 8.29 -9.86
C LEU A 96 3.10 9.77 -9.50
N GLY A 97 4.16 10.17 -8.79
CA GLY A 97 4.34 11.53 -8.30
C GLY A 97 3.29 11.97 -7.26
N LYS A 98 2.64 11.00 -6.59
CA LYS A 98 1.61 11.23 -5.58
C LYS A 98 2.24 11.09 -4.19
N SER A 99 2.80 12.18 -3.65
CA SER A 99 3.39 12.17 -2.31
C SER A 99 2.34 12.55 -1.26
N GLU A 100 1.52 11.59 -0.85
CA GLU A 100 0.66 11.78 0.32
C GLU A 100 1.33 11.19 1.58
N PRO A 101 1.45 11.96 2.66
CA PRO A 101 2.01 11.44 3.90
C PRO A 101 1.10 10.36 4.51
N LEU A 102 1.60 9.12 4.67
CA LEU A 102 0.90 8.03 5.38
C LEU A 102 0.40 8.46 6.77
N PRO A 103 -0.74 7.95 7.27
CA PRO A 103 -1.19 8.22 8.63
C PRO A 103 -0.12 7.90 9.66
N LYS A 104 -0.04 8.72 10.72
CA LYS A 104 1.00 8.63 11.76
C LYS A 104 1.03 7.26 12.45
N GLU A 105 -0.11 6.59 12.54
CA GLU A 105 -0.29 5.29 13.18
C GLU A 105 0.41 4.14 12.44
N ILE A 106 0.48 4.22 11.11
CA ILE A 106 1.23 3.26 10.29
C ILE A 106 2.73 3.49 10.46
N ARG A 107 3.18 4.75 10.43
CA ARG A 107 4.59 5.10 10.66
C ARG A 107 5.07 4.73 12.07
N ALA A 108 4.20 4.82 13.07
CA ALA A 108 4.53 4.42 14.45
C ALA A 108 4.71 2.91 14.60
N ARG A 109 3.93 2.09 13.86
CA ARG A 109 4.10 0.62 13.83
C ARG A 109 5.43 0.21 13.20
N GLU A 110 5.95 0.98 12.24
CA GLU A 110 7.29 0.80 11.68
C GLU A 110 8.39 1.25 12.63
N ALA A 111 8.23 2.38 13.34
CA ALA A 111 9.22 2.82 14.32
C ALA A 111 9.48 1.80 15.44
N MET A 112 8.53 0.89 15.70
CA MET A 112 8.68 -0.22 16.66
C MET A 112 9.35 -1.48 16.08
N LYS A 113 9.42 -1.62 14.75
CA LYS A 113 10.25 -2.63 14.08
C LYS A 113 11.51 -1.91 13.61
N GLY A 114 12.57 -1.94 14.43
CA GLY A 114 13.79 -1.15 14.27
C GLY A 114 14.33 -1.04 12.82
N PRO A 115 15.10 0.02 12.53
CA PRO A 115 15.44 0.40 11.17
C PRO A 115 16.27 -0.69 10.49
N ILE A 116 15.67 -1.44 9.57
CA ILE A 116 16.44 -2.18 8.58
C ILE A 116 16.92 -1.14 7.55
N GLY A 117 18.13 -0.61 7.77
CA GLY A 117 18.96 -0.13 6.66
C GLY A 117 19.02 1.37 6.36
N ARG A 118 18.78 2.27 7.32
CA ARG A 118 19.31 3.65 7.22
C ARG A 118 20.27 3.90 8.36
N ALA A 119 21.56 3.75 8.06
CA ALA A 119 22.59 4.45 8.80
C ALA A 119 22.20 5.94 8.82
N SER A 120 21.89 6.46 10.00
CA SER A 120 21.85 7.89 10.25
C SER A 120 23.28 8.41 10.06
N PRO A 121 23.59 9.28 9.08
CA PRO A 121 24.65 10.23 9.31
C PRO A 121 24.08 11.31 10.25
N GLU A 122 24.96 11.95 11.00
CA GLU A 122 24.68 13.14 11.82
C GLU A 122 24.15 12.87 13.24
N LEU A 123 25.00 12.28 14.09
CA LEU A 123 25.18 12.84 15.44
C LEU A 123 26.42 13.72 15.41
N ARG A 124 26.22 15.01 15.15
CA ARG A 124 27.13 16.08 15.55
C ARG A 124 26.48 16.79 16.73
N PHE A 125 26.99 16.56 17.94
CA PHE A 125 27.19 17.56 18.99
C PHE A 125 28.32 17.07 19.89
#